data_AF-Q0SMN9-F1
#
_entry.id   AF-Q0SMN9-F1
#
_cell.length_a   1.000
_cell.length_b   1.000
_cell.length_c   1.000
_cell.angle_alpha   90.00
_cell.angle_beta   90.00
_cell.angle_gamma   90.00
#
_symmetry.space_group_name_H-M   'P 1'
#
loop_
_entity.id
_entity.type
_entity.pdbx_description
1 polymer ?
#
loop_
_entity_poly.entity_id
_entity_poly.type
_entity_poly.pdbx_seq_one_letter_code
_entity_poly.pdbx_strand_id
1 'polypeptide(L)'
;MRQADFFVKKCKKIILNNNNLHSLIENIKNIFCEILKEFDRKSLEDIFNYYYEAYDLNNSLYSFVEKFIPIINFLLFENLEYNFNSDEKKLILNVFDLSANTLESDKLNRLASAVVSLKILD
;
A
#
# COMPACT_ATOMS: atom_id res chain seq x y z
N MET A 1 -4.45 5.01 -13.43
CA MET A 1 -3.45 6.10 -13.57
C MET A 1 -3.80 7.37 -12.75
N ARG A 2 -5.01 7.96 -12.80
CA ARG A 2 -5.30 9.24 -12.12
C ARG A 2 -5.24 9.23 -10.58
N GLN A 3 -5.64 8.14 -9.94
CA GLN A 3 -5.77 8.06 -8.47
C GLN A 3 -4.40 7.94 -7.76
N ALA A 4 -3.47 7.15 -8.30
CA ALA A 4 -2.11 7.05 -7.76
C ALA A 4 -1.36 8.40 -7.87
N ASP A 5 -1.47 9.09 -9.01
CA ASP A 5 -0.90 10.43 -9.16
C ASP A 5 -1.55 11.45 -8.20
N PHE A 6 -2.85 11.30 -7.93
CA PHE A 6 -3.58 12.12 -6.97
C PHE A 6 -3.12 11.86 -5.53
N PHE A 7 -2.91 10.59 -5.16
CA PHE A 7 -2.31 10.18 -3.88
C PHE A 7 -0.97 10.90 -3.67
N VAL A 8 -0.05 10.74 -4.61
CA VAL A 8 1.27 11.35 -4.53
C VAL A 8 1.15 12.87 -4.39
N LYS A 9 0.34 13.55 -5.22
CA LYS A 9 0.17 15.01 -5.12
C LYS A 9 -0.38 15.46 -3.77
N LYS A 10 -1.39 14.78 -3.22
CA LYS A 10 -1.95 15.09 -1.88
C LYS A 10 -0.87 14.92 -0.80
N CYS A 11 -0.13 13.81 -0.84
CA CYS A 11 0.94 13.52 0.12
C CYS A 11 2.10 14.53 0.01
N LYS A 12 2.55 14.87 -1.19
CA LYS A 12 3.61 15.88 -1.41
C LYS A 12 3.22 17.24 -0.82
N LYS A 13 1.94 17.64 -0.93
CA LYS A 13 1.44 18.90 -0.37
C LYS A 13 1.44 18.91 1.16
N ILE A 14 1.09 17.81 1.82
CA ILE A 14 1.10 17.75 3.30
C ILE A 14 2.52 17.68 3.87
N ILE A 15 3.46 17.00 3.18
CA ILE A 15 4.87 16.91 3.58
C ILE A 15 5.50 18.30 3.66
N LEU A 16 5.15 19.19 2.73
CA LEU A 16 5.67 20.56 2.70
C LEU A 16 5.16 21.44 3.86
N ASN A 17 4.02 21.10 4.47
CA ASN A 17 3.29 21.99 5.38
C ASN A 17 3.27 21.52 6.83
N ASN A 18 3.88 20.38 7.15
CA ASN A 18 3.74 19.74 8.46
C ASN A 18 5.11 19.28 8.98
N ASN A 19 5.43 19.64 10.22
CA ASN A 19 6.75 19.41 10.81
C ASN A 19 6.80 18.18 11.74
N ASN A 20 5.65 17.54 11.99
CA ASN A 20 5.57 16.38 12.87
C ASN A 20 5.49 15.08 12.05
N LEU A 21 6.52 14.23 12.17
CA LEU A 21 6.62 12.96 11.44
C LEU A 21 5.45 12.01 11.72
N HIS A 22 5.04 11.87 12.98
CA HIS A 22 3.94 10.97 13.35
C HIS A 22 2.62 11.43 12.72
N SER A 23 2.32 12.73 12.81
CA SER A 23 1.15 13.33 12.16
C SER A 23 1.21 13.17 10.63
N LEU A 24 2.40 13.30 10.03
CA LEU A 24 2.59 13.09 8.60
C LEU A 24 2.25 11.65 8.19
N ILE A 25 2.78 10.65 8.89
CA ILE A 25 2.53 9.25 8.58
C ILE A 25 1.03 8.92 8.71
N GLU A 26 0.37 9.36 9.78
CA GLU A 26 -1.08 9.17 9.94
C GLU A 26 -1.89 9.85 8.83
N ASN A 27 -1.49 11.06 8.42
CA ASN A 27 -2.14 11.74 7.30
C ASN A 27 -1.95 10.98 5.97
N ILE A 28 -0.75 10.45 5.69
CA ILE A 28 -0.49 9.64 4.50
C ILE A 28 -1.36 8.37 4.53
N LYS A 29 -1.44 7.67 5.67
CA LYS A 29 -2.30 6.50 5.85
C LYS A 29 -3.77 6.81 5.57
N ASN A 30 -4.27 7.92 6.10
CA ASN A 30 -5.64 8.36 5.86
C ASN A 30 -5.89 8.68 4.39
N ILE A 31 -4.96 9.36 3.70
CA ILE A 31 -5.07 9.64 2.26
C ILE A 31 -5.07 8.35 1.45
N PHE A 32 -4.23 7.37 1.82
CA PHE A 32 -4.21 6.04 1.19
C PHE A 32 -5.57 5.35 1.30
N CYS A 33 -6.12 5.31 2.52
CA CYS A 33 -7.43 4.71 2.77
C CYS A 33 -8.58 5.46 2.07
N GLU A 34 -8.52 6.79 1.99
CA GLU A 34 -9.53 7.61 1.30
C GLU A 34 -9.58 7.34 -0.20
N ILE A 35 -8.42 7.23 -0.84
CA ILE A 35 -8.32 7.00 -2.30
C ILE A 35 -8.83 5.61 -2.67
N LEU A 36 -8.67 4.66 -1.76
CA LEU A 36 -9.10 3.29 -1.89
C LEU A 36 -10.36 3.00 -1.04
N LYS A 37 -11.20 4.00 -0.74
CA LYS A 37 -12.34 3.86 0.19
C LYS A 37 -13.40 2.80 -0.16
N GLU A 38 -13.36 2.26 -1.38
CA GLU A 38 -14.25 1.18 -1.84
C GLU A 38 -13.84 -0.19 -1.28
N PHE A 39 -12.62 -0.27 -0.75
CA PHE A 39 -11.98 -1.43 -0.16
C PHE A 39 -12.15 -1.44 1.36
N ASP A 40 -12.08 -2.64 1.97
CA ASP A 40 -12.14 -2.77 3.44
C ASP A 40 -11.00 -1.99 4.11
N ARG A 41 -11.36 -1.08 5.01
CA ARG A 41 -10.42 -0.16 5.65
C ARG A 41 -9.36 -0.91 6.44
N LYS A 42 -9.73 -1.98 7.15
CA LYS A 42 -8.79 -2.71 8.00
C LYS A 42 -7.68 -3.35 7.16
N SER A 43 -8.06 -3.92 6.02
CA SER A 43 -7.15 -4.48 5.03
C SER A 43 -6.23 -3.41 4.42
N LEU A 44 -6.75 -2.23 4.10
CA LEU A 44 -5.93 -1.10 3.65
C LEU A 44 -4.92 -0.63 4.70
N GLU A 45 -5.33 -0.56 5.97
CA GLU A 45 -4.44 -0.22 7.07
C GLU A 45 -3.33 -1.26 7.24
N ASP A 46 -3.65 -2.55 7.08
CA ASP A 46 -2.65 -3.62 7.16
C ASP A 46 -1.64 -3.55 6.00
N ILE A 47 -2.09 -3.24 4.77
CA ILE A 47 -1.21 -2.95 3.63
C ILE A 47 -0.31 -1.75 3.95
N PHE A 48 -0.88 -0.67 4.48
CA PHE A 48 -0.10 0.53 4.81
C PHE A 48 0.97 0.24 5.86
N ASN A 49 0.60 -0.47 6.92
CA ASN A 49 1.50 -0.84 8.00
C ASN A 49 2.65 -1.71 7.48
N TYR A 50 2.40 -2.62 6.54
CA TYR A 50 3.46 -3.39 5.88
C TYR A 50 4.52 -2.49 5.24
N TYR A 51 4.12 -1.52 4.42
CA TYR A 51 5.06 -0.60 3.78
C TYR A 51 5.77 0.31 4.78
N TYR A 52 5.07 0.72 5.85
CA TYR A 52 5.64 1.56 6.91
C TYR A 52 6.66 0.81 7.78
N GLU A 53 6.42 -0.46 8.10
CA GLU A 53 7.40 -1.29 8.83
C GLU A 53 8.65 -1.56 8.00
N ALA A 54 8.51 -1.67 6.67
CA ALA A 54 9.62 -1.82 5.73
C ALA A 54 10.30 -0.49 5.37
N TYR A 55 9.84 0.62 5.93
CA TYR A 55 10.37 1.94 5.64
C TYR A 55 11.63 2.25 6.46
N ASP A 56 12.76 2.41 5.78
CA ASP A 56 13.95 3.00 6.38
C ASP A 56 13.74 4.50 6.57
N LEU A 57 13.77 4.96 7.83
CA LEU A 57 13.61 6.35 8.23
C LEU A 57 14.70 7.28 7.66
N ASN A 58 15.82 6.73 7.18
CA ASN A 58 16.85 7.49 6.49
C ASN A 58 16.46 7.84 5.04
N ASN A 59 15.45 7.18 4.47
CA ASN A 59 14.89 7.54 3.17
C ASN A 59 13.99 8.78 3.27
N SER A 60 13.73 9.40 2.13
CA SER A 60 12.82 10.55 2.09
C SER A 60 11.35 10.09 2.18
N LEU A 61 10.51 10.89 2.85
CA LEU A 61 9.05 10.68 2.86
C LEU A 61 8.44 10.71 1.45
N TYR A 62 9.08 11.42 0.52
CA TYR A 62 8.70 11.40 -0.90
C TYR A 62 8.89 10.01 -1.50
N SER A 63 10.03 9.38 -1.25
CA SER A 63 10.33 8.01 -1.68
C SER A 63 9.40 6.99 -1.00
N PHE A 64 9.05 7.20 0.27
CA PHE A 64 8.03 6.39 0.97
C PHE A 64 6.68 6.41 0.24
N VAL A 65 6.20 7.61 -0.07
CA VAL A 65 4.92 7.81 -0.77
C VAL A 65 4.95 7.15 -2.16
N GLU A 66 6.06 7.24 -2.89
CA GLU A 66 6.17 6.65 -4.23
C GLU A 66 6.11 5.11 -4.21
N LYS A 67 6.48 4.44 -3.10
CA LYS A 67 6.33 2.99 -2.95
C LYS A 67 4.89 2.49 -2.98
N PHE A 68 3.90 3.36 -2.72
CA PHE A 68 2.49 2.98 -2.78
C PHE A 68 1.90 3.01 -4.20
N ILE A 69 2.59 3.62 -5.18
CA ILE A 69 2.09 3.74 -6.55
C ILE A 69 1.75 2.37 -7.16
N PRO A 70 2.61 1.34 -7.07
CA PRO A 70 2.33 0.04 -7.68
C PRO A 70 1.11 -0.63 -7.06
N ILE A 71 0.98 -0.65 -5.73
CA ILE A 71 -0.16 -1.28 -5.05
C ILE A 71 -1.47 -0.51 -5.27
N ILE A 72 -1.45 0.83 -5.31
CA ILE A 72 -2.64 1.63 -5.64
C ILE A 72 -3.08 1.33 -7.08
N ASN A 73 -2.13 1.29 -8.03
CA ASN A 73 -2.45 0.98 -9.41
C ASN A 73 -3.01 -0.44 -9.53
N PHE A 74 -2.39 -1.42 -8.88
CA PHE A 74 -2.88 -2.80 -8.86
C PHE A 74 -4.34 -2.87 -8.39
N LEU A 75 -4.62 -2.39 -7.17
CA LEU A 75 -5.97 -2.43 -6.59
C LEU A 75 -7.01 -1.72 -7.46
N LEU A 76 -6.65 -0.66 -8.18
CA LEU A 76 -7.58 0.13 -8.98
C LEU A 76 -7.77 -0.34 -10.43
N PHE A 77 -6.81 -1.06 -11.00
CA PHE A 77 -6.91 -1.58 -12.37
C PHE A 77 -7.66 -2.92 -12.44
N GLU A 78 -7.80 -3.58 -11.30
CA GLU A 78 -8.22 -4.95 -11.27
C GLU A 78 -9.72 -5.06 -10.91
N ASN A 79 -10.54 -5.09 -11.96
CA ASN A 79 -11.86 -5.73 -11.88
C ASN A 79 -11.60 -7.24 -11.85
N LEU A 80 -11.26 -7.75 -10.67
CA LEU A 80 -10.77 -9.11 -10.51
C LEU A 80 -11.88 -10.14 -10.53
N GLU A 81 -12.31 -10.49 -11.73
CA GLU A 81 -13.08 -11.72 -11.95
C GLU A 81 -12.19 -12.98 -11.88
N TYR A 82 -10.94 -12.87 -11.42
CA TYR A 82 -9.98 -13.98 -11.33
C TYR A 82 -9.57 -14.25 -9.88
N ASN A 83 -10.01 -15.40 -9.35
CA ASN A 83 -9.58 -15.91 -8.05
C ASN A 83 -8.17 -16.50 -8.14
N PHE A 84 -7.13 -15.70 -7.90
CA PHE A 84 -5.76 -16.18 -7.85
C PHE A 84 -5.57 -17.26 -6.77
N ASN A 85 -4.74 -18.27 -7.06
CA ASN A 85 -4.32 -19.26 -6.07
C ASN A 85 -3.21 -18.70 -5.14
N SER A 86 -2.86 -19.44 -4.09
CA SER A 86 -1.91 -18.98 -3.07
C SER A 86 -0.52 -18.62 -3.63
N ASP A 87 -0.05 -19.35 -4.63
CA ASP A 87 1.29 -19.15 -5.19
C ASP A 87 1.30 -17.98 -6.18
N GLU A 88 0.25 -17.79 -6.96
CA GLU A 88 0.06 -16.60 -7.81
C GLU A 88 -0.02 -15.33 -6.96
N LYS A 89 -0.75 -15.38 -5.84
CA LYS A 89 -0.82 -14.26 -4.88
C LYS A 89 0.55 -13.90 -4.33
N LYS A 90 1.37 -14.89 -3.92
CA LYS A 90 2.75 -14.65 -3.49
C LYS A 90 3.63 -14.08 -4.60
N LEU A 91 3.44 -14.53 -5.84
CA LEU A 91 4.18 -14.04 -6.99
C LEU A 91 3.86 -12.58 -7.29
N ILE A 92 2.58 -12.20 -7.25
CA ILE A 92 2.09 -10.83 -7.44
C ILE A 92 2.67 -9.91 -6.35
N LEU A 93 2.71 -10.36 -5.10
CA LEU A 93 3.30 -9.59 -4.00
C LEU A 93 4.81 -9.41 -4.16
N ASN A 94 5.52 -10.43 -4.64
CA ASN A 94 6.94 -10.35 -4.97
C ASN A 94 7.25 -9.37 -6.12
N VAL A 95 6.27 -9.04 -6.97
CA VAL A 95 6.42 -8.09 -8.07
C VAL A 95 6.32 -6.63 -7.59
N PHE A 96 5.61 -6.36 -6.49
CA PHE A 96 5.33 -4.99 -6.05
C PHE A 96 6.37 -4.38 -5.12
N ASP A 97 7.22 -5.18 -4.48
CA ASP A 97 8.30 -4.65 -3.64
C ASP A 97 9.53 -5.56 -3.69
N LEU A 98 10.64 -5.06 -4.23
CA LEU A 98 11.94 -5.75 -4.20
C LEU A 98 12.42 -6.04 -2.78
N SER A 99 11.86 -5.35 -1.77
CA SER A 99 12.12 -5.61 -0.34
C SER A 99 11.33 -6.81 0.22
N ALA A 100 10.41 -7.43 -0.53
CA ALA A 100 9.69 -8.64 -0.12
C ALA A 100 10.62 -9.79 0.29
N ASN A 101 11.83 -9.86 -0.30
CA ASN A 101 12.85 -10.85 0.06
C ASN A 101 13.50 -10.63 1.45
N THR A 102 13.18 -9.52 2.13
CA THR A 102 13.81 -9.12 3.39
C THR A 102 12.88 -9.14 4.60
N LEU A 103 11.59 -9.46 4.40
CA LEU A 103 10.56 -9.46 5.44
C LEU A 103 10.18 -10.87 5.90
N GLU A 104 9.72 -10.97 7.14
CA GLU A 104 9.28 -12.23 7.75
C GLU A 104 8.00 -12.77 7.09
N SER A 105 7.88 -14.10 7.04
CA SER A 105 6.82 -14.80 6.29
C SER A 105 5.40 -14.47 6.78
N ASP A 106 5.22 -14.18 8.07
CA ASP A 106 3.93 -13.80 8.66
C ASP A 106 3.45 -12.42 8.18
N LYS A 107 4.37 -11.48 7.93
CA LYS A 107 4.08 -10.14 7.39
C LYS A 107 3.69 -10.21 5.92
N LEU A 108 4.39 -11.03 5.14
CA LEU A 108 3.99 -11.35 3.77
C LEU A 108 2.61 -12.01 3.73
N ASN A 109 2.32 -12.92 4.65
CA ASN A 109 1.01 -13.55 4.76
C ASN A 109 -0.10 -12.55 5.11
N ARG A 110 0.18 -11.54 5.95
CA ARG A 110 -0.75 -10.45 6.26
C ARG A 110 -1.01 -9.54 5.06
N LEU A 111 0.03 -9.12 4.35
CA LEU A 111 -0.11 -8.34 3.12
C LEU A 111 -0.91 -9.11 2.06
N ALA A 112 -0.60 -10.40 1.88
CA ALA A 112 -1.35 -11.28 1.00
C ALA A 112 -2.81 -11.36 1.39
N SER A 113 -3.08 -11.65 2.67
CA SER A 113 -4.44 -11.79 3.19
C SER A 113 -5.23 -10.50 3.06
N ALA A 114 -4.60 -9.35 3.30
CA ALA A 114 -5.21 -8.04 3.16
C ALA A 114 -5.52 -7.72 1.68
N VAL A 115 -4.59 -7.95 0.75
CA VAL A 115 -4.86 -7.76 -0.70
C VAL A 115 -5.99 -8.67 -1.17
N VAL A 116 -6.07 -9.87 -0.62
CA VAL A 116 -7.07 -10.89 -0.94
C VAL A 116 -8.46 -10.55 -0.39
N SER A 117 -8.54 -10.03 0.84
CA SER A 117 -9.80 -9.62 1.49
C SER A 117 -10.42 -8.37 0.88
N LEU A 118 -9.70 -7.65 0.03
CA LEU A 118 -10.17 -6.50 -0.71
C LEU A 118 -11.10 -6.83 -1.91
N LYS A 119 -11.68 -8.03 -1.95
CA LYS A 119 -12.54 -8.60 -3.02
C LYS A 119 -11.79 -9.19 -4.23
N ILE A 120 -10.75 -9.99 -3.98
CA ILE A 120 -10.27 -11.03 -4.92
C ILE A 120 -10.70 -12.44 -4.45
N LEU A 121 -11.63 -12.49 -3.52
CA LEU A 121 -12.27 -13.70 -3.04
C LEU A 121 -13.75 -13.35 -2.82
N ASP A 122 -14.59 -13.85 -3.72
CA ASP A 122 -15.75 -14.61 -3.25
C ASP A 122 -15.28 -15.97 -2.76
#